data_AF-M2SW87-F1
#
_entry.id   AF-M2SW87-F1
#
_cell.length_a   1.000
_cell.length_b   1.000
_cell.length_c   1.000
_cell.angle_alpha   90.00
_cell.angle_beta   90.00
_cell.angle_gamma   90.00
#
_symmetry.space_group_name_H-M   'P 1'
#
loop_
_entity.id
_entity.type
_entity.pdbx_description
1 polymer ?
#
loop_
_entity_poly.entity_id
_entity_poly.type
_entity_poly.pdbx_seq_one_letter_code
_entity_poly.pdbx_strand_id
1 'polypeptide(L)'
;MTKREVPQEHSHRNVNLAVNTLLQQNNPANIQDPVFALLGAAAAAEGAGDIADADCLQLAVADQAFTNAKEAGDVEGMTMALIYRALERNTGSVGLKSVPCESIQAVNPEIAALQQHQDPAADGAQALNKQIAEELARQIASIGGDPSMANEASTFAPGEIGDPTGAGNTCDDATDDAGCINTLGLRVDDLSEAEIAAAVADVKGAAKGAAADNKNNNKDDKAAQEQAVACGNEAAASAGHAAAAKDGAAAAKGDAVSSKASADFGNCDPTIVFGLPSDGRKEDAFEPSDLTTFNHGSAQKIAIISDFICSQLANKCGASASAVSTCDAAASAANGLKGQAAATAFNTALGL
;
A
#
# COMPACT_ATOMS: atom_id res chain seq x y z
N MET A 1 -31.68 -16.94 11.80
CA MET A 1 -30.73 -17.76 11.04
C MET A 1 -29.46 -17.82 11.85
N THR A 2 -28.91 -19.01 12.07
CA THR A 2 -27.57 -19.19 12.65
C THR A 2 -26.57 -18.59 11.67
N LYS A 3 -25.78 -17.60 12.11
CA LYS A 3 -24.54 -17.27 11.40
C LYS A 3 -23.70 -18.54 11.38
N ARG A 4 -23.16 -18.90 10.21
CA ARG A 4 -22.07 -19.86 10.17
C ARG A 4 -20.81 -19.10 10.58
N GLU A 5 -20.12 -19.61 11.58
CA GLU A 5 -18.72 -19.29 11.83
C GLU A 5 -17.95 -20.33 11.01
N VAL A 6 -17.28 -19.90 9.94
CA VAL A 6 -16.41 -20.75 9.12
C VAL A 6 -15.01 -20.15 9.22
N PRO A 7 -13.97 -20.93 9.57
CA PRO A 7 -12.70 -20.35 10.02
C PRO A 7 -11.97 -19.57 8.91
N GLN A 8 -11.02 -18.74 9.32
CA GLN A 8 -10.12 -17.92 8.48
C GLN A 8 -10.73 -16.74 7.70
N GLU A 9 -12.07 -16.66 7.54
CA GLU A 9 -12.77 -15.59 6.79
C GLU A 9 -12.29 -14.16 7.08
N HIS A 10 -12.10 -13.84 8.36
CA HIS A 10 -11.65 -12.52 8.82
C HIS A 10 -10.17 -12.48 9.23
N SER A 11 -9.33 -13.41 8.75
CA SER A 11 -7.86 -13.33 8.94
C SER A 11 -7.30 -12.03 8.38
N HIS A 12 -7.63 -11.74 7.12
CA HIS A 12 -7.26 -10.53 6.37
C HIS A 12 -8.45 -9.56 6.29
N ARG A 13 -9.03 -9.22 7.45
CA ARG A 13 -10.27 -8.42 7.48
C ARG A 13 -10.09 -6.99 6.96
N ASN A 14 -8.90 -6.41 7.11
CA ASN A 14 -8.48 -5.18 6.45
C ASN A 14 -8.68 -5.24 4.92
N VAL A 15 -8.25 -6.33 4.28
CA VAL A 15 -8.41 -6.54 2.83
C VAL A 15 -9.88 -6.72 2.46
N ASN A 16 -10.62 -7.53 3.22
CA ASN A 16 -12.05 -7.73 3.00
C ASN A 16 -12.85 -6.41 3.10
N LEU A 17 -12.58 -5.55 4.09
CA LEU A 17 -13.25 -4.25 4.24
C LEU A 17 -13.00 -3.32 3.06
N ALA A 18 -11.74 -3.21 2.62
CA ALA A 18 -11.37 -2.38 1.47
C ALA A 18 -12.09 -2.86 0.21
N VAL A 19 -12.03 -4.16 -0.09
CA VAL A 19 -12.69 -4.75 -1.25
C VAL A 19 -14.22 -4.66 -1.18
N ASN A 20 -14.83 -4.78 0.01
CA ASN A 20 -16.28 -4.60 0.16
C ASN A 20 -16.68 -3.16 -0.19
N THR A 21 -15.91 -2.18 0.29
CA THR A 21 -16.12 -0.76 0.01
C THR A 21 -16.03 -0.46 -1.49
N LEU A 22 -15.06 -1.06 -2.20
CA LEU A 22 -14.90 -0.93 -3.65
C LEU A 22 -16.02 -1.64 -4.42
N LEU A 23 -16.34 -2.89 -4.07
CA LEU A 23 -17.38 -3.69 -4.70
C LEU A 23 -18.74 -2.97 -4.65
N GLN A 24 -19.09 -2.38 -3.50
CA GLN A 24 -20.34 -1.65 -3.31
C GLN A 24 -20.50 -0.38 -4.16
N GLN A 25 -19.42 0.17 -4.75
CA GLN A 25 -19.51 1.32 -5.66
C GLN A 25 -20.26 0.96 -6.95
N ASN A 26 -20.04 -0.24 -7.47
CA ASN A 26 -20.73 -0.80 -8.63
C ASN A 26 -20.64 -2.34 -8.59
N ASN A 27 -21.78 -3.00 -8.29
CA ASN A 27 -21.89 -4.44 -8.09
C ASN A 27 -22.97 -5.03 -9.03
N PRO A 28 -22.69 -5.14 -10.34
CA PRO A 28 -23.69 -5.56 -11.33
C PRO A 28 -24.08 -7.04 -11.20
N ALA A 29 -23.27 -7.86 -10.53
CA ALA A 29 -23.50 -9.29 -10.29
C ALA A 29 -24.19 -9.58 -8.94
N ASN A 30 -24.65 -8.55 -8.21
CA ASN A 30 -25.38 -8.69 -6.94
C ASN A 30 -24.67 -9.57 -5.89
N ILE A 31 -23.33 -9.56 -5.87
CA ILE A 31 -22.51 -10.33 -4.92
C ILE A 31 -22.75 -9.78 -3.51
N GLN A 32 -22.98 -10.64 -2.52
CA GLN A 32 -23.49 -10.22 -1.21
C GLN A 32 -22.43 -9.56 -0.33
N ASP A 33 -21.27 -10.21 -0.17
CA ASP A 33 -20.12 -9.71 0.58
C ASP A 33 -18.86 -10.43 0.06
N PRO A 34 -17.70 -9.76 -0.07
CA PRO A 34 -16.46 -10.41 -0.52
C PRO A 34 -16.01 -11.56 0.40
N VAL A 35 -16.39 -11.59 1.68
CA VAL A 35 -15.94 -12.65 2.60
C VAL A 35 -16.30 -14.05 2.10
N PHE A 36 -17.46 -14.20 1.45
CA PHE A 36 -17.90 -15.47 0.86
C PHE A 36 -16.95 -16.00 -0.22
N ALA A 37 -16.22 -15.16 -0.95
CA ALA A 37 -15.32 -15.63 -2.00
C ALA A 37 -14.03 -16.26 -1.46
N LEU A 38 -13.66 -15.93 -0.22
CA LEU A 38 -12.54 -16.56 0.50
C LEU A 38 -12.89 -17.94 1.05
N LEU A 39 -14.12 -18.42 0.83
CA LEU A 39 -14.58 -19.75 1.24
C LEU A 39 -14.53 -20.76 0.09
N GLY A 40 -14.50 -22.04 0.49
CA GLY A 40 -14.74 -23.17 -0.40
C GLY A 40 -16.12 -23.08 -1.09
N ALA A 41 -16.20 -23.62 -2.30
CA ALA A 41 -17.31 -23.42 -3.26
C ALA A 41 -18.73 -23.55 -2.65
N ALA A 42 -18.95 -24.51 -1.75
CA ALA A 42 -20.26 -24.76 -1.14
C ALA A 42 -20.78 -23.61 -0.25
N ALA A 43 -19.88 -22.87 0.42
CA ALA A 43 -20.26 -21.71 1.23
C ALA A 43 -20.15 -20.42 0.40
N ALA A 44 -19.19 -20.31 -0.51
CA ALA A 44 -19.10 -19.21 -1.47
C ALA A 44 -20.39 -19.01 -2.28
N ALA A 45 -21.05 -20.11 -2.67
CA ALA A 45 -22.34 -20.09 -3.36
C ALA A 45 -23.48 -19.39 -2.57
N GLU A 46 -23.38 -19.23 -1.25
CA GLU A 46 -24.39 -18.52 -0.44
C GLU A 46 -24.31 -16.99 -0.61
N GLY A 47 -23.15 -16.46 -1.01
CA GLY A 47 -22.92 -15.02 -1.26
C GLY A 47 -22.69 -14.65 -2.72
N ALA A 48 -22.70 -15.61 -3.65
CA ALA A 48 -22.21 -15.44 -5.02
C ALA A 48 -23.01 -14.49 -5.92
N GLY A 49 -24.26 -14.15 -5.54
CA GLY A 49 -25.14 -13.35 -6.39
C GLY A 49 -25.44 -14.06 -7.72
N ASP A 50 -25.16 -13.39 -8.83
CA ASP A 50 -25.33 -13.90 -10.19
C ASP A 50 -24.10 -14.70 -10.70
N ILE A 51 -23.03 -14.83 -9.90
CA ILE A 51 -21.85 -15.63 -10.26
C ILE A 51 -22.17 -17.12 -10.12
N ALA A 52 -22.37 -17.79 -11.24
CA ALA A 52 -22.77 -19.20 -11.27
C ALA A 52 -21.66 -20.20 -10.86
N ASP A 53 -20.39 -19.84 -11.08
CA ASP A 53 -19.24 -20.67 -10.70
C ASP A 53 -18.60 -20.13 -9.42
N ALA A 54 -18.85 -20.83 -8.31
CA ALA A 54 -18.35 -20.45 -6.99
C ALA A 54 -16.83 -20.52 -6.86
N ASP A 55 -16.12 -21.26 -7.72
CA ASP A 55 -14.64 -21.26 -7.74
C ASP A 55 -14.06 -20.04 -8.48
N CYS A 56 -14.89 -19.35 -9.27
CA CYS A 56 -14.58 -18.07 -9.89
C CYS A 56 -15.03 -16.85 -9.07
N LEU A 57 -15.71 -17.02 -7.93
CA LEU A 57 -16.27 -15.88 -7.17
C LEU A 57 -15.18 -14.90 -6.72
N GLN A 58 -14.03 -15.38 -6.25
CA GLN A 58 -12.94 -14.50 -5.80
C GLN A 58 -12.35 -13.67 -6.96
N LEU A 59 -12.21 -14.29 -8.14
CA LEU A 59 -11.78 -13.57 -9.34
C LEU A 59 -12.81 -12.50 -9.73
N ALA A 60 -14.10 -12.83 -9.73
CA ALA A 60 -15.16 -11.88 -10.07
C ALA A 60 -15.24 -10.70 -9.08
N VAL A 61 -15.13 -10.97 -7.77
CA VAL A 61 -15.06 -9.93 -6.72
C VAL A 61 -13.85 -9.02 -6.93
N ALA A 62 -12.66 -9.60 -7.09
CA ALA A 62 -11.42 -8.84 -7.23
C ALA A 62 -11.42 -7.99 -8.50
N ASP A 63 -11.86 -8.55 -9.63
CA ASP A 63 -11.91 -7.87 -10.93
C ASP A 63 -12.93 -6.72 -10.94
N GLN A 64 -14.09 -6.88 -10.29
CA GLN A 64 -15.06 -5.80 -10.15
C GLN A 64 -14.55 -4.71 -9.19
N ALA A 65 -13.98 -5.07 -8.04
CA ALA A 65 -13.41 -4.11 -7.10
C ALA A 65 -12.25 -3.31 -7.71
N PHE A 66 -11.36 -3.98 -8.45
CA PHE A 66 -10.27 -3.35 -9.18
C PHE A 66 -10.78 -2.42 -10.29
N THR A 67 -11.82 -2.83 -11.04
CA THR A 67 -12.48 -1.96 -12.04
C THR A 67 -12.97 -0.67 -11.39
N ASN A 68 -13.70 -0.78 -10.27
CA ASN A 68 -14.28 0.37 -9.57
C ASN A 68 -13.17 1.31 -9.05
N ALA A 69 -12.11 0.76 -8.44
CA ALA A 69 -10.95 1.54 -8.00
C ALA A 69 -10.23 2.25 -9.17
N LYS A 70 -10.08 1.56 -10.30
CA LYS A 70 -9.42 2.08 -11.52
C LYS A 70 -10.22 3.20 -12.17
N GLU A 71 -11.56 3.11 -12.17
CA GLU A 71 -12.45 4.19 -12.59
C GLU A 71 -12.39 5.41 -11.66
N ALA A 72 -12.17 5.20 -10.35
CA ALA A 72 -11.98 6.26 -9.37
C ALA A 72 -10.55 6.88 -9.37
N GLY A 73 -9.57 6.23 -10.00
CA GLY A 73 -8.16 6.60 -9.91
C GLY A 73 -7.49 6.23 -8.58
N ASP A 74 -8.09 5.29 -7.85
CA ASP A 74 -7.69 4.85 -6.51
C ASP A 74 -6.63 3.74 -6.59
N VAL A 75 -5.35 4.12 -6.45
CA VAL A 75 -4.22 3.18 -6.48
C VAL A 75 -4.18 2.29 -5.23
N GLU A 76 -4.64 2.78 -4.08
CA GLU A 76 -4.74 1.99 -2.86
C GLU A 76 -5.82 0.92 -3.04
N GLY A 77 -7.02 1.30 -3.49
CA GLY A 77 -8.10 0.38 -3.80
C GLY A 77 -7.74 -0.66 -4.86
N MET A 78 -7.05 -0.26 -5.94
CA MET A 78 -6.52 -1.20 -6.93
C MET A 78 -5.51 -2.18 -6.30
N THR A 79 -4.64 -1.71 -5.41
CA THR A 79 -3.68 -2.54 -4.67
C THR A 79 -4.39 -3.56 -3.76
N MET A 80 -5.41 -3.13 -3.00
CA MET A 80 -6.19 -4.02 -2.13
C MET A 80 -6.97 -5.08 -2.93
N ALA A 81 -7.47 -4.76 -4.12
CA ALA A 81 -8.12 -5.73 -5.01
C ALA A 81 -7.13 -6.76 -5.59
N LEU A 82 -5.89 -6.37 -5.91
CA LEU A 82 -4.83 -7.30 -6.31
C LEU A 82 -4.44 -8.25 -5.16
N ILE A 83 -4.24 -7.71 -3.96
CA ILE A 83 -3.95 -8.50 -2.73
C ILE A 83 -5.08 -9.51 -2.50
N TYR A 84 -6.33 -9.07 -2.56
CA TYR A 84 -7.49 -9.93 -2.39
C TYR A 84 -7.60 -11.05 -3.43
N ARG A 85 -7.25 -10.78 -4.71
CA ARG A 85 -7.21 -11.82 -5.75
C ARG A 85 -6.20 -12.93 -5.41
N ALA A 86 -5.11 -12.56 -4.75
CA ALA A 86 -4.04 -13.44 -4.37
C ALA A 86 -4.30 -14.18 -3.04
N LEU A 87 -5.17 -13.70 -2.15
CA LEU A 87 -5.46 -14.35 -0.86
C LEU A 87 -5.81 -15.84 -1.03
N GLU A 88 -5.40 -16.65 -0.06
CA GLU A 88 -5.82 -18.04 0.06
C GLU A 88 -7.35 -18.14 0.24
N ARG A 89 -7.97 -19.15 -0.37
CA ARG A 89 -9.37 -19.52 -0.08
C ARG A 89 -9.38 -20.69 0.90
N ASN A 90 -10.12 -20.58 2.00
CA ASN A 90 -10.31 -21.68 2.94
C ASN A 90 -11.09 -22.82 2.26
N THR A 91 -10.38 -23.90 1.92
CA THR A 91 -10.94 -25.09 1.28
C THR A 91 -11.62 -26.06 2.26
N GLY A 92 -11.56 -25.78 3.57
CA GLY A 92 -12.17 -26.57 4.63
C GLY A 92 -11.40 -27.83 5.03
N SER A 93 -10.12 -27.96 4.65
CA SER A 93 -9.24 -29.06 5.06
C SER A 93 -7.76 -28.72 4.88
N VAL A 94 -6.95 -28.94 5.91
CA VAL A 94 -5.51 -28.69 5.87
C VAL A 94 -4.83 -29.49 4.75
N GLY A 95 -4.09 -28.77 3.90
CA GLY A 95 -3.38 -29.28 2.72
C GLY A 95 -4.25 -29.48 1.48
N LEU A 96 -5.53 -29.07 1.49
CA LEU A 96 -6.40 -29.15 0.30
C LEU A 96 -6.22 -27.90 -0.58
N LYS A 97 -5.74 -28.11 -1.80
CA LYS A 97 -5.59 -27.06 -2.82
C LYS A 97 -6.93 -26.49 -3.26
N SER A 98 -6.97 -25.17 -3.44
CA SER A 98 -8.10 -24.47 -4.03
C SER A 98 -8.22 -24.80 -5.52
N VAL A 99 -9.44 -24.99 -6.01
CA VAL A 99 -9.70 -25.16 -7.44
C VAL A 99 -9.45 -23.82 -8.16
N PRO A 100 -8.67 -23.80 -9.27
CA PRO A 100 -8.53 -22.59 -10.09
C PRO A 100 -9.85 -22.20 -10.77
N CYS A 101 -10.06 -20.90 -10.95
CA CYS A 101 -11.15 -20.41 -11.79
C CYS A 101 -10.84 -20.69 -13.28
N GLU A 102 -11.71 -21.43 -13.96
CA GLU A 102 -11.57 -21.73 -15.39
C GLU A 102 -12.70 -21.13 -16.26
N SER A 103 -13.83 -20.72 -15.66
CA SER A 103 -15.04 -20.34 -16.41
C SER A 103 -15.22 -18.82 -16.61
N ILE A 104 -14.53 -17.98 -15.82
CA ILE A 104 -14.59 -16.52 -15.93
C ILE A 104 -13.23 -15.96 -16.34
N GLN A 105 -13.24 -15.18 -17.42
CA GLN A 105 -12.09 -14.38 -17.85
C GLN A 105 -12.17 -13.01 -17.19
N ALA A 106 -11.16 -12.63 -16.39
CA ALA A 106 -11.06 -11.28 -15.82
C ALA A 106 -10.94 -10.23 -16.93
N VAL A 107 -11.61 -9.09 -16.72
CA VAL A 107 -11.60 -7.88 -17.57
C VAL A 107 -10.27 -7.14 -17.43
N ASN A 108 -9.73 -7.06 -16.22
CA ASN A 108 -8.46 -6.39 -15.95
C ASN A 108 -7.28 -7.36 -16.12
N PRO A 109 -6.31 -7.07 -17.00
CA PRO A 109 -5.13 -7.93 -17.18
C PRO A 109 -4.30 -8.06 -15.90
N GLU A 110 -4.31 -7.04 -15.03
CA GLU A 110 -3.60 -7.05 -13.75
C GLU A 110 -4.18 -8.11 -12.78
N ILE A 111 -5.50 -8.28 -12.78
CA ILE A 111 -6.20 -9.33 -12.02
C ILE A 111 -6.09 -10.70 -12.72
N ALA A 112 -6.11 -10.72 -14.06
CA ALA A 112 -5.96 -11.93 -14.87
C ALA A 112 -4.57 -12.59 -14.72
N ALA A 113 -3.54 -11.82 -14.39
CA ALA A 113 -2.19 -12.32 -14.13
C ALA A 113 -2.07 -13.08 -12.80
N LEU A 114 -3.06 -12.95 -11.90
CA LEU A 114 -3.01 -13.46 -10.53
C LEU A 114 -3.92 -14.67 -10.30
N GLN A 115 -3.47 -15.53 -9.39
CA GLN A 115 -4.23 -16.64 -8.83
C GLN A 115 -4.11 -16.64 -7.31
N GLN A 116 -5.00 -17.37 -6.64
CA GLN A 116 -5.00 -17.50 -5.20
C GLN A 116 -3.83 -18.33 -4.68
N HIS A 117 -3.30 -17.91 -3.53
CA HIS A 117 -2.43 -18.73 -2.68
C HIS A 117 -3.13 -20.06 -2.37
N GLN A 118 -2.33 -21.10 -2.18
CA GLN A 118 -2.77 -22.43 -1.80
C GLN A 118 -2.47 -22.66 -0.32
N ASP A 119 -3.23 -23.57 0.30
CA ASP A 119 -2.97 -24.02 1.66
C ASP A 119 -1.47 -24.37 1.81
N PRO A 120 -0.76 -23.76 2.78
CA PRO A 120 0.69 -23.85 2.89
C PRO A 120 1.20 -25.24 3.29
N ALA A 121 0.33 -26.15 3.74
CA ALA A 121 0.63 -27.56 3.97
C ALA A 121 0.46 -28.43 2.70
N ALA A 122 -0.14 -27.92 1.62
CA ALA A 122 -0.31 -28.69 0.39
C ALA A 122 1.02 -28.86 -0.38
N ASP A 123 1.19 -30.01 -1.06
CA ASP A 123 2.45 -30.33 -1.75
C ASP A 123 2.83 -29.28 -2.80
N GLY A 124 4.02 -28.69 -2.66
CA GLY A 124 4.52 -27.61 -3.51
C GLY A 124 3.88 -26.23 -3.30
N ALA A 125 2.96 -26.05 -2.34
CA ALA A 125 2.26 -24.78 -2.13
C ALA A 125 3.20 -23.60 -1.83
N GLN A 126 4.15 -23.76 -0.90
CA GLN A 126 5.11 -22.71 -0.53
C GLN A 126 5.86 -22.12 -1.74
N ALA A 127 6.27 -22.96 -2.69
CA ALA A 127 6.98 -22.52 -3.89
C ALA A 127 6.04 -21.82 -4.90
N LEU A 128 4.74 -22.16 -4.89
CA LEU A 128 3.72 -21.55 -5.73
C LEU A 128 3.22 -20.21 -5.15
N ASN A 129 2.95 -20.17 -3.85
CA ASN A 129 2.60 -18.98 -3.08
C ASN A 129 3.65 -17.89 -3.26
N LYS A 130 4.93 -18.24 -3.12
CA LYS A 130 6.04 -17.36 -3.46
C LYS A 130 5.98 -16.79 -4.89
N GLN A 131 5.70 -17.61 -5.89
CA GLN A 131 5.57 -17.13 -7.28
C GLN A 131 4.35 -16.20 -7.46
N ILE A 132 3.26 -16.45 -6.73
CA ILE A 132 2.08 -15.59 -6.69
C ILE A 132 2.41 -14.25 -6.04
N ALA A 133 3.11 -14.25 -4.90
CA ALA A 133 3.56 -13.03 -4.23
C ALA A 133 4.54 -12.22 -5.09
N GLU A 134 5.46 -12.88 -5.82
CA GLU A 134 6.35 -12.20 -6.78
C GLU A 134 5.57 -11.54 -7.92
N GLU A 135 4.52 -12.20 -8.44
CA GLU A 135 3.68 -11.62 -9.49
C GLU A 135 2.78 -10.51 -8.94
N LEU A 136 2.23 -10.67 -7.74
CA LEU A 136 1.49 -9.64 -7.04
C LEU A 136 2.33 -8.37 -6.85
N ALA A 137 3.58 -8.51 -6.40
CA ALA A 137 4.52 -7.39 -6.29
C ALA A 137 4.73 -6.68 -7.64
N ARG A 138 4.85 -7.43 -8.75
CA ARG A 138 4.93 -6.86 -10.11
C ARG A 138 3.65 -6.13 -10.53
N GLN A 139 2.47 -6.68 -10.25
CA GLN A 139 1.21 -6.04 -10.59
C GLN A 139 0.98 -4.76 -9.78
N ILE A 140 1.24 -4.78 -8.47
CA ILE A 140 1.18 -3.60 -7.59
C ILE A 140 2.18 -2.51 -8.07
N ALA A 141 3.43 -2.89 -8.40
CA ALA A 141 4.40 -1.96 -8.97
C ALA A 141 3.94 -1.34 -10.30
N SER A 142 3.21 -2.10 -11.13
CA SER A 142 2.77 -1.65 -12.46
C SER A 142 1.66 -0.60 -12.41
N ILE A 143 0.82 -0.63 -11.38
CA ILE A 143 -0.22 0.38 -11.11
C ILE A 143 0.29 1.57 -10.26
N GLY A 144 1.53 1.50 -9.79
CA GLY A 144 2.17 2.55 -8.98
C GLY A 144 1.94 2.45 -7.46
N GLY A 145 1.45 1.30 -6.96
CA GLY A 145 1.37 1.03 -5.52
C GLY A 145 2.71 0.57 -4.93
N ASP A 146 2.78 0.40 -3.59
CA ASP A 146 3.97 -0.11 -2.91
C ASP A 146 4.06 -1.64 -3.02
N PRO A 147 5.08 -2.21 -3.71
CA PRO A 147 5.22 -3.65 -3.85
C PRO A 147 5.48 -4.39 -2.54
N SER A 148 5.87 -3.69 -1.46
CA SER A 148 6.01 -4.31 -0.14
C SER A 148 4.69 -4.90 0.37
N MET A 149 3.56 -4.34 -0.06
CA MET A 149 2.22 -4.82 0.26
C MET A 149 1.88 -6.19 -0.36
N ALA A 150 2.72 -6.74 -1.24
CA ALA A 150 2.50 -8.10 -1.76
C ALA A 150 2.49 -9.16 -0.64
N ASN A 151 3.29 -8.96 0.41
CA ASN A 151 3.30 -9.86 1.56
C ASN A 151 1.98 -9.81 2.37
N GLU A 152 1.11 -8.83 2.16
CA GLU A 152 -0.23 -8.80 2.78
C GLU A 152 -1.11 -9.97 2.30
N ALA A 153 -0.84 -10.54 1.12
CA ALA A 153 -1.53 -11.74 0.63
C ALA A 153 -0.99 -13.05 1.24
N SER A 154 0.13 -13.01 1.97
CA SER A 154 0.74 -14.20 2.55
C SER A 154 -0.16 -14.80 3.64
N THR A 155 0.02 -16.10 3.90
CA THR A 155 -0.84 -16.90 4.78
C THR A 155 -0.12 -17.31 6.08
N PHE A 156 -0.74 -18.20 6.86
CA PHE A 156 -0.22 -18.77 8.09
C PHE A 156 0.93 -19.76 7.84
N ALA A 157 1.60 -20.19 8.91
CA ALA A 157 2.49 -21.35 8.84
C ALA A 157 1.69 -22.63 8.47
N PRO A 158 2.30 -23.62 7.78
CA PRO A 158 1.65 -24.90 7.47
C PRO A 158 1.00 -25.58 8.67
N GLY A 159 -0.26 -26.01 8.51
CA GLY A 159 -0.96 -26.84 9.48
C GLY A 159 -0.57 -28.34 9.42
N GLU A 160 -1.17 -29.15 10.29
CA GLU A 160 -1.00 -30.61 10.26
C GLU A 160 -2.02 -31.27 9.32
N ILE A 161 -1.53 -31.94 8.27
CA ILE A 161 -2.39 -32.70 7.34
C ILE A 161 -3.11 -33.81 8.09
N GLY A 162 -4.44 -33.82 8.01
CA GLY A 162 -5.30 -34.77 8.73
C GLY A 162 -5.79 -34.27 10.09
N ASP A 163 -5.56 -32.99 10.42
CA ASP A 163 -6.28 -32.28 11.50
C ASP A 163 -7.80 -32.58 11.41
N PRO A 164 -8.40 -33.19 12.44
CA PRO A 164 -9.82 -33.58 12.42
C PRO A 164 -10.78 -32.38 12.48
N THR A 165 -10.28 -31.17 12.78
CA THR A 165 -11.05 -29.92 12.70
C THR A 165 -10.97 -29.28 11.32
N GLY A 166 -9.93 -29.60 10.54
CA GLY A 166 -9.63 -28.99 9.25
C GLY A 166 -9.21 -27.51 9.31
N ALA A 167 -8.99 -26.95 10.50
CA ALA A 167 -8.78 -25.51 10.71
C ALA A 167 -7.32 -25.07 10.56
N GLY A 168 -6.36 -25.96 10.89
CA GLY A 168 -4.93 -25.66 10.81
C GLY A 168 -4.51 -24.49 11.71
N ASN A 169 -3.55 -23.70 11.25
CA ASN A 169 -3.22 -22.42 11.87
C ASN A 169 -4.19 -21.36 11.33
N THR A 170 -4.90 -20.67 12.22
CA THR A 170 -5.96 -19.71 11.86
C THR A 170 -6.12 -18.67 12.96
N CYS A 171 -6.67 -17.52 12.58
CA CYS A 171 -7.49 -16.69 13.45
C CYS A 171 -8.77 -16.32 12.69
N ASP A 172 -9.79 -15.85 13.40
CA ASP A 172 -11.02 -15.33 12.77
C ASP A 172 -11.66 -14.32 13.73
N ASP A 173 -11.52 -13.02 13.44
CA ASP A 173 -12.05 -11.95 14.29
C ASP A 173 -12.79 -10.91 13.45
N ALA A 174 -14.12 -11.00 13.45
CA ALA A 174 -15.01 -10.05 12.78
C ALA A 174 -15.02 -8.63 13.40
N THR A 175 -14.26 -8.38 14.46
CA THR A 175 -14.11 -7.09 15.15
C THR A 175 -12.71 -6.48 15.03
N ASP A 176 -11.73 -7.22 14.51
CA ASP A 176 -10.39 -6.72 14.23
C ASP A 176 -10.29 -6.14 12.81
N ASP A 177 -10.50 -4.83 12.69
CA ASP A 177 -10.41 -4.11 11.42
C ASP A 177 -9.03 -4.18 10.74
N ALA A 178 -7.95 -4.46 11.48
CA ALA A 178 -6.60 -4.61 10.92
C ALA A 178 -6.31 -6.04 10.40
N GLY A 179 -7.22 -6.99 10.65
CA GLY A 179 -7.03 -8.40 10.36
C GLY A 179 -6.21 -9.11 11.44
N CYS A 180 -6.79 -10.13 12.06
CA CYS A 180 -6.17 -10.82 13.19
C CYS A 180 -4.85 -11.53 12.82
N ILE A 181 -4.61 -11.82 11.54
CA ILE A 181 -3.33 -12.40 11.08
C ILE A 181 -2.17 -11.42 11.28
N ASN A 182 -2.48 -10.11 11.21
CA ASN A 182 -1.54 -9.01 11.34
C ASN A 182 -1.35 -8.61 12.81
N THR A 183 -2.46 -8.41 13.55
CA THR A 183 -2.40 -7.95 14.95
C THR A 183 -1.80 -8.99 15.90
N LEU A 184 -1.99 -10.28 15.60
CA LEU A 184 -1.40 -11.40 16.35
C LEU A 184 -0.02 -11.81 15.81
N GLY A 185 0.45 -11.23 14.69
CA GLY A 185 1.73 -11.57 14.07
C GLY A 185 1.83 -13.03 13.59
N LEU A 186 0.74 -13.56 13.05
CA LEU A 186 0.61 -14.96 12.62
C LEU A 186 0.98 -15.19 11.14
N ARG A 187 1.11 -14.10 10.37
CA ARG A 187 1.48 -14.13 8.95
C ARG A 187 2.92 -14.62 8.78
N VAL A 188 3.12 -15.52 7.82
CA VAL A 188 4.43 -15.93 7.33
C VAL A 188 4.62 -15.30 5.96
N ASP A 189 5.39 -14.22 5.90
CA ASP A 189 5.70 -13.49 4.67
C ASP A 189 6.37 -14.41 3.62
N ASP A 190 5.77 -14.50 2.43
CA ASP A 190 6.26 -15.34 1.32
C ASP A 190 7.55 -14.81 0.66
N LEU A 191 7.81 -13.50 0.77
CA LEU A 191 8.99 -12.82 0.22
C LEU A 191 9.77 -12.03 1.27
N SER A 192 11.10 -12.01 1.13
CA SER A 192 11.94 -10.99 1.77
C SER A 192 11.93 -9.66 0.99
N GLU A 193 12.29 -8.56 1.66
CA GLU A 193 12.45 -7.23 1.04
C GLU A 193 13.33 -7.26 -0.23
N ALA A 194 14.40 -8.07 -0.21
CA ALA A 194 15.32 -8.22 -1.34
C ALA A 194 14.70 -8.96 -2.53
N GLU A 195 13.76 -9.89 -2.28
CA GLU A 195 13.05 -10.65 -3.30
C GLU A 195 11.92 -9.83 -3.92
N ILE A 196 11.21 -9.02 -3.12
CA ILE A 196 10.28 -7.99 -3.61
C ILE A 196 11.02 -7.01 -4.55
N ALA A 197 12.16 -6.47 -4.09
CA ALA A 197 12.97 -5.56 -4.89
C ALA A 197 13.50 -6.18 -6.19
N ALA A 198 13.84 -7.48 -6.17
CA ALA A 198 14.24 -8.23 -7.36
C ALA A 198 13.06 -8.48 -8.31
N ALA A 199 11.88 -8.86 -7.79
CA ALA A 199 10.70 -9.16 -8.57
C ALA A 199 10.22 -7.97 -9.42
N VAL A 200 10.36 -6.75 -8.91
CA VAL A 200 9.87 -5.51 -9.57
C VAL A 200 10.91 -4.77 -10.40
N ALA A 201 12.16 -5.24 -10.45
CA ALA A 201 13.29 -4.51 -11.05
C ALA A 201 13.08 -4.11 -12.53
N ASP A 202 12.34 -4.92 -13.29
CA ASP A 202 12.04 -4.69 -14.71
C ASP A 202 10.69 -3.97 -14.97
N VAL A 203 9.93 -3.63 -13.93
CA VAL A 203 8.60 -3.01 -14.06
C VAL A 203 8.72 -1.53 -14.43
N LYS A 204 8.47 -1.22 -15.71
CA LYS A 204 8.45 0.15 -16.26
C LYS A 204 7.23 0.92 -15.76
N GLY A 205 7.37 1.51 -14.59
CA GLY A 205 6.29 2.18 -13.86
C GLY A 205 6.66 2.37 -12.39
N ALA A 206 7.57 1.53 -11.87
CA ALA A 206 8.17 1.69 -10.55
C ALA A 206 8.72 3.12 -10.38
N ALA A 207 8.00 3.93 -9.59
CA ALA A 207 8.50 5.18 -9.09
C ALA A 207 9.80 4.87 -8.33
N LYS A 208 10.87 5.62 -8.64
CA LYS A 208 12.20 5.33 -8.10
C LYS A 208 12.22 5.53 -6.58
N GLY A 209 11.96 4.46 -5.83
CA GLY A 209 12.54 4.24 -4.51
C GLY A 209 14.06 4.22 -4.66
N ALA A 210 14.68 5.39 -4.67
CA ALA A 210 16.05 5.57 -5.09
C ALA A 210 17.03 5.07 -4.02
N ALA A 211 17.34 3.78 -4.06
CA ALA A 211 18.54 3.23 -3.46
C ALA A 211 19.79 3.82 -4.16
N ALA A 212 20.16 5.04 -3.78
CA ALA A 212 21.39 5.70 -4.17
C ALA A 212 22.46 5.42 -3.12
N ASP A 213 23.29 4.43 -3.42
CA ASP A 213 24.49 4.03 -2.70
C ASP A 213 25.42 5.24 -2.48
N ASN A 214 25.35 5.92 -1.32
CA ASN A 214 26.15 7.12 -1.05
C ASN A 214 27.60 6.76 -0.70
N LYS A 215 28.37 6.41 -1.74
CA LYS A 215 29.83 6.36 -1.69
C LYS A 215 30.38 7.78 -1.64
N ASN A 216 30.46 8.33 -0.42
CA ASN A 216 31.26 9.50 -0.09
C ASN A 216 32.66 9.38 -0.71
N ASN A 217 33.01 10.29 -1.62
CA ASN A 217 34.39 10.68 -1.88
C ASN A 217 34.43 12.12 -2.38
N ASN A 218 34.49 13.04 -1.43
CA ASN A 218 34.73 14.45 -1.69
C ASN A 218 36.22 14.65 -2.03
N LYS A 219 36.53 15.06 -3.27
CA LYS A 219 37.78 15.74 -3.62
C LYS A 219 37.51 16.79 -4.69
N ASP A 220 37.87 18.02 -4.38
CA ASP A 220 38.02 19.11 -5.34
C ASP A 220 39.04 18.73 -6.43
N ASP A 221 38.79 19.14 -7.68
CA ASP A 221 39.78 19.87 -8.47
C ASP A 221 39.18 20.49 -9.74
N LYS A 222 39.69 21.65 -10.15
CA LYS A 222 39.30 22.36 -11.38
C LYS A 222 40.22 21.99 -12.55
N ALA A 223 39.65 21.61 -13.70
CA ALA A 223 40.29 21.82 -15.01
C ALA A 223 39.27 21.81 -16.18
N ALA A 224 39.63 22.56 -17.22
CA ALA A 224 38.83 22.99 -18.36
C ALA A 224 38.74 22.01 -19.57
N GLN A 225 38.07 22.50 -20.63
CA GLN A 225 38.11 22.09 -22.06
C GLN A 225 37.22 20.90 -22.48
N GLU A 226 36.21 21.14 -23.33
CA GLU A 226 36.18 20.97 -24.81
C GLU A 226 36.05 19.49 -25.24
N GLN A 227 35.29 19.08 -26.28
CA GLN A 227 34.70 19.81 -27.40
C GLN A 227 33.40 19.13 -27.93
N ALA A 228 32.70 19.85 -28.81
CA ALA A 228 31.42 19.55 -29.47
C ALA A 228 31.22 18.18 -30.16
N VAL A 229 29.93 17.81 -30.33
CA VAL A 229 29.35 17.55 -31.67
C VAL A 229 27.92 18.16 -31.70
N ALA A 230 27.50 18.69 -32.85
CA ALA A 230 26.21 19.37 -33.01
C ALA A 230 25.42 18.89 -34.24
N CYS A 231 24.10 18.98 -34.16
CA CYS A 231 23.11 19.28 -35.22
C CYS A 231 21.94 19.93 -34.47
N GLY A 232 21.38 21.10 -34.81
CA GLY A 232 20.99 21.58 -36.15
C GLY A 232 19.49 21.29 -36.30
N ASN A 233 18.56 22.25 -36.37
CA ASN A 233 18.64 23.62 -36.89
C ASN A 233 17.87 24.69 -36.08
N GLU A 234 18.25 25.94 -36.34
CA GLU A 234 17.49 27.18 -36.13
C GLU A 234 16.27 27.26 -37.10
N ALA A 235 15.46 28.31 -37.29
CA ALA A 235 15.47 29.75 -36.95
C ALA A 235 14.06 30.32 -37.25
N ALA A 236 13.67 31.57 -36.95
CA ALA A 236 14.02 32.55 -35.90
C ALA A 236 13.20 33.83 -36.20
N ALA A 237 12.65 34.55 -35.21
CA ALA A 237 12.04 35.86 -35.46
C ALA A 237 12.11 36.83 -34.26
N SER A 238 12.53 38.05 -34.53
CA SER A 238 12.72 39.16 -33.57
C SER A 238 11.86 40.36 -33.96
N ALA A 239 11.20 40.96 -32.97
CA ALA A 239 10.87 42.38 -32.87
C ALA A 239 10.34 42.60 -31.43
N GLY A 240 10.77 43.58 -30.62
CA GLY A 240 11.59 44.76 -30.88
C GLY A 240 10.73 46.02 -30.79
N HIS A 241 10.92 46.83 -29.72
CA HIS A 241 11.07 48.29 -29.73
C HIS A 241 11.25 48.83 -28.29
N ALA A 242 12.09 49.87 -28.15
CA ALA A 242 12.42 50.58 -26.89
C ALA A 242 11.45 51.77 -26.66
N ALA A 243 11.52 52.63 -25.63
CA ALA A 243 12.62 52.98 -24.73
C ALA A 243 12.16 53.73 -23.45
N ALA A 244 13.01 53.71 -22.40
CA ALA A 244 13.43 54.80 -21.47
C ALA A 244 12.36 55.71 -20.76
N ALA A 245 12.56 56.25 -19.54
CA ALA A 245 13.75 56.40 -18.69
C ALA A 245 13.40 56.66 -17.19
N LYS A 246 14.28 56.22 -16.26
CA LYS A 246 14.84 56.90 -15.03
C LYS A 246 13.90 57.62 -14.02
N ASP A 247 14.18 57.73 -12.72
CA ASP A 247 15.29 57.40 -11.79
C ASP A 247 14.67 56.83 -10.48
N GLY A 248 15.36 56.31 -9.45
CA GLY A 248 16.80 56.25 -9.15
C GLY A 248 17.10 55.28 -8.00
N ALA A 249 18.33 55.27 -7.50
CA ALA A 249 18.91 54.13 -6.76
C ALA A 249 18.64 54.07 -5.24
N ALA A 250 18.58 52.83 -4.72
CA ALA A 250 19.28 52.43 -3.49
C ALA A 250 19.54 50.91 -3.51
N ALA A 251 20.78 50.50 -3.22
CA ALA A 251 21.13 49.09 -3.13
C ALA A 251 20.98 48.57 -1.70
N ALA A 252 20.32 47.43 -1.55
CA ALA A 252 20.41 46.60 -0.34
C ALA A 252 20.57 45.14 -0.76
N LYS A 253 21.55 44.44 -0.19
CA LYS A 253 21.60 42.98 -0.26
C LYS A 253 20.43 42.44 0.55
N GLY A 254 19.37 42.05 -0.12
CA GLY A 254 18.42 41.08 0.43
C GLY A 254 18.96 39.69 0.11
N ASP A 255 19.38 38.94 1.12
CA ASP A 255 19.36 37.48 0.99
C ASP A 255 17.93 37.09 0.62
N ALA A 256 17.78 36.33 -0.48
CA ALA A 256 16.52 35.70 -0.80
C ALA A 256 16.27 34.61 0.24
N VAL A 257 15.72 35.01 1.38
CA VAL A 257 14.96 34.11 2.24
C VAL A 257 13.81 33.62 1.37
N SER A 258 14.03 32.47 0.75
CA SER A 258 12.94 31.63 0.27
C SER A 258 12.12 31.27 1.51
N SER A 259 11.14 32.11 1.82
CA SER A 259 10.03 31.72 2.67
C SER A 259 9.38 30.53 1.96
N LYS A 260 9.76 29.30 2.37
CA LYS A 260 8.92 28.13 2.13
C LYS A 260 7.51 28.57 2.54
N ALA A 261 6.58 28.54 1.61
CA ALA A 261 5.18 28.57 2.00
C ALA A 261 5.02 27.37 2.95
N SER A 262 4.59 27.62 4.19
CA SER A 262 4.27 26.52 5.10
C SER A 262 3.19 25.68 4.43
N ALA A 263 3.33 24.36 4.51
CA ALA A 263 2.48 23.48 3.75
C ALA A 263 1.05 23.51 4.30
N ASP A 264 0.05 23.62 3.42
CA ASP A 264 -1.34 23.68 3.84
C ASP A 264 -1.88 22.28 4.12
N PHE A 265 -1.78 21.86 5.40
CA PHE A 265 -2.32 20.62 5.94
C PHE A 265 -3.84 20.66 6.19
N GLY A 266 -4.53 21.75 5.81
CA GLY A 266 -5.96 21.89 5.99
C GLY A 266 -6.36 22.09 7.46
N ASN A 267 -7.33 21.31 7.95
CA ASN A 267 -7.88 21.45 9.30
C ASN A 267 -7.22 20.56 10.39
N CYS A 268 -6.17 19.80 10.04
CA CYS A 268 -5.57 18.78 10.90
C CYS A 268 -4.25 19.22 11.54
N ASP A 269 -3.94 18.63 12.71
CA ASP A 269 -2.58 18.57 13.26
C ASP A 269 -1.97 17.18 12.97
N PRO A 270 -1.09 17.05 11.96
CA PRO A 270 -0.44 15.79 11.64
C PRO A 270 0.75 15.45 12.54
N THR A 271 1.02 16.15 13.64
CA THR A 271 2.23 15.87 14.45
C THR A 271 2.16 14.55 15.23
N ILE A 272 3.34 14.03 15.59
CA ILE A 272 3.53 12.77 16.32
C ILE A 272 4.13 13.06 17.70
N VAL A 273 3.62 12.39 18.73
CA VAL A 273 4.23 12.33 20.06
C VAL A 273 5.01 11.02 20.26
N PHE A 274 6.01 11.04 21.14
CA PHE A 274 6.72 9.83 21.57
C PHE A 274 6.80 9.79 23.11
N GLY A 275 6.44 8.65 23.69
CA GLY A 275 6.42 8.44 25.14
C GLY A 275 5.42 7.33 25.50
N LEU A 276 5.02 7.25 26.78
CA LEU A 276 3.92 6.35 27.19
C LEU A 276 2.61 6.76 26.49
N PRO A 277 2.04 5.88 25.64
CA PRO A 277 0.87 6.21 24.83
C PRO A 277 -0.45 6.08 25.59
N SER A 278 -1.52 6.62 25.00
CA SER A 278 -2.87 6.58 25.58
C SER A 278 -3.52 5.19 25.57
N ASP A 279 -3.08 4.29 24.69
CA ASP A 279 -3.66 2.95 24.47
C ASP A 279 -3.40 1.91 25.57
N GLY A 280 -2.63 2.27 26.62
CA GLY A 280 -2.35 1.41 27.77
C GLY A 280 -1.10 0.53 27.64
N ARG A 281 -0.31 0.68 26.58
CA ARG A 281 1.05 0.10 26.50
C ARG A 281 1.96 0.66 27.61
N LYS A 282 2.95 -0.12 28.04
CA LYS A 282 3.82 0.21 29.19
C LYS A 282 5.21 0.70 28.78
N GLU A 283 5.50 0.59 27.50
CA GLU A 283 6.72 0.96 26.82
C GLU A 283 6.48 2.24 26.00
N ASP A 284 7.49 3.09 25.85
CA ASP A 284 7.38 4.28 25.02
C ASP A 284 7.10 3.91 23.55
N ALA A 285 6.14 4.59 22.94
CA ALA A 285 5.70 4.38 21.57
C ALA A 285 5.43 5.71 20.86
N PHE A 286 5.28 5.66 19.54
CA PHE A 286 4.80 6.76 18.71
C PHE A 286 3.27 6.74 18.67
N GLU A 287 2.64 7.91 18.76
CA GLU A 287 1.19 8.08 18.73
C GLU A 287 0.86 9.41 18.02
N PRO A 288 -0.23 9.52 17.24
CA PRO A 288 -0.68 10.81 16.69
C PRO A 288 -0.97 11.83 17.80
N SER A 289 -0.63 13.10 17.61
CA SER A 289 -1.01 14.17 18.57
C SER A 289 -2.53 14.37 18.63
N ASP A 290 -3.20 14.30 17.48
CA ASP A 290 -4.64 14.39 17.33
C ASP A 290 -5.27 13.02 17.04
N LEU A 291 -5.50 12.26 18.11
CA LEU A 291 -6.25 11.00 18.09
C LEU A 291 -7.74 11.14 17.70
N THR A 292 -8.29 12.36 17.64
CA THR A 292 -9.69 12.57 17.24
C THR A 292 -9.85 12.54 15.72
N THR A 293 -8.84 13.05 15.01
CA THR A 293 -8.73 13.01 13.54
C THR A 293 -8.03 11.73 13.07
N PHE A 294 -6.91 11.39 13.72
CA PHE A 294 -6.03 10.28 13.39
C PHE A 294 -6.19 9.18 14.45
N ASN A 295 -7.38 8.57 14.49
CA ASN A 295 -7.69 7.50 15.45
C ASN A 295 -6.97 6.19 15.10
N HIS A 296 -5.70 6.10 15.47
CA HIS A 296 -4.82 4.95 15.29
C HIS A 296 -4.07 4.69 16.61
N GLY A 297 -3.95 3.42 17.01
CA GLY A 297 -3.21 3.03 18.21
C GLY A 297 -1.72 3.35 18.12
N SER A 298 -0.98 3.27 19.23
CA SER A 298 0.43 3.60 19.21
C SER A 298 1.28 2.52 18.53
N ALA A 299 2.48 2.86 18.04
CA ALA A 299 3.40 1.90 17.42
C ALA A 299 4.86 2.08 17.91
N GLN A 300 5.63 1.00 17.96
CA GLN A 300 7.06 1.06 18.32
C GLN A 300 7.96 1.54 17.15
N LYS A 301 7.45 1.55 15.92
CA LYS A 301 8.12 2.09 14.72
C LYS A 301 7.40 3.37 14.30
N ILE A 302 8.14 4.45 14.04
CA ILE A 302 7.53 5.73 13.63
C ILE A 302 6.81 5.64 12.28
N ALA A 303 7.34 4.85 11.33
CA ALA A 303 6.77 4.65 10.00
C ALA A 303 5.27 4.34 10.06
N ILE A 304 4.86 3.41 10.93
CA ILE A 304 3.46 3.00 11.09
C ILE A 304 2.54 4.20 11.41
N ILE A 305 3.02 5.16 12.20
CA ILE A 305 2.24 6.36 12.58
C ILE A 305 2.37 7.46 11.52
N SER A 306 3.57 7.72 11.00
CA SER A 306 3.78 8.74 9.97
C SER A 306 3.03 8.42 8.69
N ASP A 307 3.10 7.17 8.23
CA ASP A 307 2.56 6.75 6.95
C ASP A 307 1.02 6.69 7.02
N PHE A 308 0.48 6.30 8.19
CA PHE A 308 -0.95 6.45 8.49
C PHE A 308 -1.38 7.92 8.46
N ILE A 309 -0.71 8.83 9.18
CA ILE A 309 -1.08 10.25 9.20
C ILE A 309 -1.03 10.85 7.79
N CYS A 310 0.06 10.60 7.03
CA CYS A 310 0.25 11.17 5.71
C CYS A 310 -0.79 10.68 4.69
N SER A 311 -1.19 9.39 4.72
CA SER A 311 -2.25 8.87 3.84
C SER A 311 -3.62 9.53 4.11
N GLN A 312 -3.91 9.87 5.35
CA GLN A 312 -5.20 10.47 5.72
C GLN A 312 -5.32 11.97 5.37
N LEU A 313 -4.22 12.67 5.11
CA LEU A 313 -4.19 14.14 4.90
C LEU A 313 -5.08 14.62 3.75
N ALA A 314 -5.03 13.97 2.58
CA ALA A 314 -5.83 14.41 1.43
C ALA A 314 -7.34 14.30 1.71
N ASN A 315 -7.75 13.19 2.35
CA ASN A 315 -9.15 12.78 2.44
C ASN A 315 -9.86 13.29 3.71
N LYS A 316 -9.17 13.32 4.86
CA LYS A 316 -9.76 13.80 6.12
C LYS A 316 -9.55 15.30 6.34
N CYS A 317 -8.42 15.83 5.87
CA CYS A 317 -7.98 17.18 6.26
C CYS A 317 -8.26 18.25 5.19
N GLY A 318 -8.51 17.84 3.94
CA GLY A 318 -8.51 18.73 2.79
C GLY A 318 -7.11 19.31 2.51
N ALA A 319 -6.06 18.61 2.93
CA ALA A 319 -4.68 19.06 2.76
C ALA A 319 -4.31 19.19 1.28
N SER A 320 -3.51 20.20 0.96
CA SER A 320 -2.97 20.37 -0.38
C SER A 320 -2.04 19.21 -0.78
N ALA A 321 -1.94 18.90 -2.08
CA ALA A 321 -0.98 17.90 -2.57
C ALA A 321 0.48 18.23 -2.18
N SER A 322 0.80 19.52 -2.00
CA SER A 322 2.11 19.96 -1.49
C SER A 322 2.32 19.61 -0.01
N ALA A 323 1.25 19.53 0.79
CA ALA A 323 1.31 19.15 2.20
C ALA A 323 1.35 17.64 2.39
N VAL A 324 0.63 16.87 1.57
CA VAL A 324 0.82 15.40 1.48
C VAL A 324 2.29 15.10 1.17
N SER A 325 2.83 15.67 0.09
CA SER A 325 4.24 15.48 -0.28
C SER A 325 5.24 15.99 0.78
N THR A 326 4.87 17.00 1.58
CA THR A 326 5.70 17.45 2.71
C THR A 326 5.65 16.46 3.88
N CYS A 327 4.50 15.83 4.11
CA CYS A 327 4.34 14.76 5.08
C CYS A 327 5.14 13.52 4.68
N ASP A 328 5.08 13.09 3.42
CA ASP A 328 5.86 11.94 2.92
C ASP A 328 7.37 12.17 3.06
N ALA A 329 7.82 13.41 2.81
CA ALA A 329 9.20 13.83 3.04
C ALA A 329 9.56 13.87 4.54
N ALA A 330 8.61 14.21 5.42
CA ALA A 330 8.78 14.16 6.86
C ALA A 330 8.87 12.72 7.39
N ALA A 331 8.01 11.82 6.91
CA ALA A 331 8.06 10.38 7.19
C ALA A 331 9.42 9.80 6.78
N SER A 332 9.85 10.11 5.55
CA SER A 332 11.17 9.74 5.02
C SER A 332 12.33 10.27 5.88
N ALA A 333 12.26 11.52 6.36
CA ALA A 333 13.28 12.13 7.21
C ALA A 333 13.33 11.54 8.63
N ALA A 334 12.21 10.99 9.11
CA ALA A 334 12.10 10.34 10.41
C ALA A 334 12.46 8.83 10.37
N ASN A 335 12.40 8.20 9.20
CA ASN A 335 12.68 6.79 9.03
C ASN A 335 14.11 6.42 9.49
N GLY A 336 14.26 5.26 10.13
CA GLY A 336 15.52 4.78 10.72
C GLY A 336 15.96 5.49 12.02
N LEU A 337 15.37 6.64 12.38
CA LEU A 337 15.58 7.27 13.68
C LEU A 337 14.80 6.54 14.79
N LYS A 338 15.13 6.83 16.06
CA LYS A 338 14.55 6.15 17.23
C LYS A 338 14.05 7.12 18.29
N GLY A 339 12.95 6.74 18.94
CA GLY A 339 12.30 7.49 20.01
C GLY A 339 12.04 8.95 19.66
N GLN A 340 12.17 9.82 20.67
CA GLN A 340 11.90 11.26 20.53
C GLN A 340 12.63 11.93 19.35
N ALA A 341 13.83 11.46 18.98
CA ALA A 341 14.56 12.02 17.85
C ALA A 341 13.84 11.81 16.52
N ALA A 342 13.11 10.70 16.35
CA ALA A 342 12.31 10.43 15.17
C ALA A 342 11.06 11.31 15.11
N ALA A 343 10.32 11.41 16.21
CA ALA A 343 9.15 12.28 16.31
C ALA A 343 9.52 13.76 16.10
N THR A 344 10.64 14.21 16.67
CA THR A 344 11.17 15.56 16.43
C THR A 344 11.59 15.76 14.97
N ALA A 345 12.23 14.80 14.31
CA ALA A 345 12.59 14.90 12.89
C ALA A 345 11.35 15.01 12.00
N PHE A 346 10.33 14.19 12.24
CA PHE A 346 9.04 14.23 11.56
C PHE A 346 8.38 15.62 11.74
N ASN A 347 8.12 16.02 13.00
CA ASN A 347 7.43 17.28 13.30
C ASN A 347 8.19 18.51 12.76
N THR A 348 9.52 18.50 12.77
CA THR A 348 10.35 19.58 12.20
C THR A 348 10.24 19.65 10.67
N ALA A 349 10.15 18.50 10.00
CA ALA A 349 10.09 18.42 8.55
C ALA A 349 8.71 18.85 7.98
N LEU A 350 7.63 18.73 8.77
CA LEU A 350 6.31 19.26 8.43
C LEU A 350 6.31 20.80 8.24
N GLY A 351 7.15 21.53 8.98
CA GLY A 351 7.28 22.99 8.84
C GLY A 351 6.08 23.79 9.37
N LEU A 352 5.46 23.29 10.44
CA LEU A 352 4.40 23.90 11.25
C LEU A 352 4.96 24.84 12.32
#